data_AF-A0A3M0WQJ8-F1
#
_entry.id   AF-A0A3M0WQJ8-F1
#
_cell.length_a   1.000
_cell.length_b   1.000
_cell.length_c   1.000
_cell.angle_alpha   90.00
_cell.angle_beta   90.00
_cell.angle_gamma   90.00
#
_symmetry.space_group_name_H-M   'P 1'
#
loop_
_entity.id
_entity.type
_entity.pdbx_description
1 polymer ?
#
loop_
_entity_poly.entity_id
_entity_poly.type
_entity_poly.pdbx_seq_one_letter_code
_entity_poly.pdbx_strand_id
1 'polypeptide(L)'
;MRQCNILLYAKSKERVNLLTNQHIDENPALFWDATYAIAMKLMEVHPALSPEDVGLNELKELVVNLPGFCDDPVLANEQILLDIQTVWYEEATAL
;
A
#
# COMPACT_ATOMS: atom_id res chain seq x y z
N MET A 1 21.39 50.83 7.67
CA MET A 1 22.14 49.58 7.41
C MET A 1 21.63 48.48 8.33
N ARG A 2 21.35 47.31 7.74
CA ARG A 2 21.25 45.96 8.32
C ARG A 2 20.41 45.72 9.60
N GLN A 3 19.17 45.28 9.39
CA GLN A 3 18.49 44.15 10.09
C GLN A 3 17.53 43.56 9.02
N CYS A 4 17.80 42.52 8.24
CA CYS A 4 18.33 41.16 8.46
C CYS A 4 17.38 40.20 9.22
N ASN A 5 16.61 39.47 8.40
CA ASN A 5 16.35 38.01 8.46
C ASN A 5 15.38 37.33 9.44
N ILE A 6 14.71 38.01 10.39
CA ILE A 6 13.75 37.28 11.25
C ILE A 6 12.38 37.06 10.57
N LEU A 7 11.93 38.00 9.72
CA LEU A 7 10.60 37.91 9.06
C LEU A 7 10.54 36.93 7.88
N LEU A 8 11.67 36.64 7.22
CA LEU A 8 11.74 35.61 6.17
C LEU A 8 11.68 34.19 6.77
N TYR A 9 12.20 34.01 7.98
CA TYR A 9 12.17 32.72 8.68
C TYR A 9 10.76 32.36 9.18
N ALA A 10 9.98 33.35 9.65
CA ALA A 10 8.61 33.13 10.14
C ALA A 10 7.62 32.77 9.01
N LYS A 11 7.67 33.45 7.86
CA LYS A 11 6.84 33.09 6.69
C LYS A 11 7.23 31.76 6.03
N SER A 12 8.46 31.29 6.25
CA SER A 12 8.91 29.97 5.78
C SER A 12 8.35 28.87 6.67
N LYS A 13 8.30 29.04 7.99
CA LYS A 13 7.86 28.02 8.95
C LYS A 13 6.35 27.71 8.87
N GLU A 14 5.53 28.71 8.56
CA GLU A 14 4.09 28.53 8.33
C GLU A 14 3.78 27.78 7.03
N ARG A 15 4.65 27.87 6.01
CA ARG A 15 4.48 27.11 4.75
C ARG A 15 4.84 25.63 4.90
N VAL A 16 5.74 25.29 5.82
CA VAL A 16 6.11 23.89 6.10
C VAL A 16 5.03 23.18 6.94
N ASN A 17 4.31 23.91 7.80
CA ASN A 17 3.22 23.35 8.62
C ASN A 17 1.89 23.12 7.86
N LEU A 18 1.78 23.54 6.59
CA LEU A 18 0.64 23.21 5.73
C LEU A 18 0.83 21.90 4.96
N LEU A 19 1.99 21.25 5.07
CA LEU A 19 2.31 19.97 4.42
C LEU A 19 2.29 18.77 5.38
N THR A 20 2.21 19.02 6.70
CA THR A 20 2.34 17.98 7.73
C THR A 20 1.02 17.52 8.34
N ASN A 21 -0.12 18.01 7.85
CA ASN A 21 -1.43 17.41 8.13
C ASN A 21 -1.81 16.42 7.01
N GLN A 22 -0.85 15.62 6.55
CA GLN A 22 -1.18 14.35 5.94
C GLN A 22 -1.65 13.46 7.10
N HIS A 23 -2.96 13.42 7.32
CA HIS A 23 -3.54 12.15 7.75
C HIS A 23 -3.20 11.19 6.61
N ILE A 24 -2.04 10.55 6.71
CA ILE A 24 -1.67 9.45 5.85
C ILE A 24 -2.75 8.44 6.16
N ASP A 25 -3.70 8.29 5.25
CA ASP A 25 -4.64 7.19 5.31
C ASP A 25 -3.79 5.95 5.55
N GLU A 26 -3.96 5.31 6.71
CA GLU A 26 -3.03 4.30 7.23
C GLU A 26 -2.97 3.07 6.31
N ASN A 27 -3.83 3.06 5.29
CA ASN A 27 -3.78 2.15 4.18
C ASN A 27 -3.81 2.86 2.81
N PRO A 28 -2.78 2.71 1.96
CA PRO A 28 -2.84 3.21 0.59
C PRO A 28 -3.95 2.51 -0.21
N ALA A 29 -4.50 3.18 -1.21
CA ALA A 29 -5.47 2.58 -2.13
C ALA A 29 -4.81 1.46 -2.94
N LEU A 30 -5.41 0.26 -2.91
CA LEU A 30 -4.96 -0.93 -3.61
C LEU A 30 -5.90 -1.21 -4.78
N PHE A 31 -5.30 -1.34 -5.96
CA PHE A 31 -5.95 -1.73 -7.21
C PHE A 31 -5.38 -3.05 -7.71
N TRP A 32 -6.10 -3.77 -8.58
CA TRP A 32 -5.67 -5.10 -9.04
C TRP A 32 -4.31 -5.11 -9.74
N ASP A 33 -3.88 -4.01 -10.34
CA ASP A 33 -2.57 -3.85 -10.98
C ASP A 33 -1.43 -3.55 -10.00
N ALA A 34 -1.74 -3.24 -8.73
CA ALA A 34 -0.78 -2.97 -7.68
C ALA A 34 -0.28 -4.26 -6.99
N THR A 35 0.18 -5.23 -7.79
CA THR A 35 0.51 -6.60 -7.35
C THR A 35 1.47 -6.65 -6.16
N TYR A 36 2.55 -5.86 -6.21
CA TYR A 36 3.51 -5.74 -5.10
C TYR A 36 2.89 -5.17 -3.82
N ALA A 37 2.12 -4.09 -3.93
CA ALA A 37 1.49 -3.47 -2.76
C ALA A 37 0.48 -4.42 -2.10
N ILE A 38 -0.26 -5.17 -2.92
CA ILE A 38 -1.17 -6.21 -2.44
C ILE A 38 -0.40 -7.32 -1.73
N ALA A 39 0.67 -7.85 -2.31
CA ALA A 39 1.49 -8.91 -1.71
C ALA A 39 2.05 -8.49 -0.34
N MET A 40 2.63 -7.29 -0.24
CA MET A 40 3.13 -6.76 1.03
C MET A 40 2.01 -6.62 2.07
N LYS A 41 0.83 -6.17 1.65
CA LYS A 41 -0.32 -6.03 2.56
C LYS A 41 -0.86 -7.39 3.01
N LEU A 42 -0.86 -8.41 2.14
CA LEU A 42 -1.21 -9.79 2.51
C LEU A 42 -0.26 -10.32 3.59
N MET A 43 1.05 -10.12 3.44
CA MET A 43 2.04 -10.52 4.45
C MET A 43 1.88 -9.77 5.78
N GLU A 44 1.51 -8.49 5.73
CA GLU A 44 1.26 -7.67 6.93
C GLU A 44 0.00 -8.12 7.69
N VAL A 45 -1.12 -8.33 6.97
CA VAL A 45 -2.43 -8.64 7.55
C VAL A 45 -2.59 -10.12 7.89
N HIS A 46 -1.94 -11.00 7.11
CA HIS A 46 -2.02 -12.46 7.23
C HIS A 46 -0.65 -13.12 7.38
N PRO A 47 0.14 -12.79 8.43
CA PRO A 47 1.52 -13.27 8.59
C PRO A 47 1.65 -14.79 8.81
N ALA A 48 0.54 -15.49 9.06
CA ALA A 48 0.50 -16.93 9.26
C ALA A 48 0.19 -17.72 7.97
N LEU A 49 -0.17 -17.03 6.87
CA LEU A 49 -0.47 -17.67 5.60
C LEU A 49 0.77 -17.65 4.69
N SER A 50 1.00 -18.78 4.03
CA SER A 50 2.01 -18.89 2.98
C SER A 50 1.34 -18.87 1.60
N PRO A 51 1.94 -18.22 0.59
CA PRO A 51 1.35 -18.15 -0.76
C PRO A 51 1.14 -19.52 -1.42
N GLU A 52 1.91 -20.54 -1.00
CA GLU A 52 1.78 -21.93 -1.46
C GLU A 52 0.56 -22.68 -0.90
N ASP A 53 0.02 -22.22 0.24
CA ASP A 53 -1.12 -22.83 0.92
C ASP A 53 -2.46 -22.20 0.48
N VAL A 54 -2.42 -21.09 -0.26
CA VAL A 54 -3.60 -20.29 -0.63
C VAL A 54 -3.97 -20.55 -2.10
N GLY A 55 -5.21 -20.98 -2.36
CA GLY A 55 -5.73 -21.14 -3.74
C GLY A 55 -6.17 -19.80 -4.35
N LEU A 56 -6.31 -19.70 -5.68
CA LEU A 56 -6.68 -18.43 -6.35
C LEU A 56 -8.03 -17.85 -5.89
N ASN A 57 -9.03 -18.71 -5.63
CA ASN A 57 -10.33 -18.26 -5.13
C ASN A 57 -10.22 -17.65 -3.73
N GLU A 58 -9.43 -18.29 -2.85
CA GLU A 58 -9.18 -17.78 -1.50
C GLU A 58 -8.33 -16.50 -1.57
N LEU A 59 -7.30 -16.46 -2.43
CA LEU A 59 -6.50 -15.26 -2.66
C LEU A 59 -7.36 -14.07 -3.06
N LYS A 60 -8.33 -14.27 -3.97
CA LYS A 60 -9.27 -13.21 -4.36
C LYS A 60 -10.05 -12.69 -3.14
N GLU A 61 -10.56 -13.59 -2.30
CA GLU A 61 -11.30 -13.21 -1.08
C GLU A 61 -10.40 -12.46 -0.09
N LEU A 62 -9.15 -12.88 0.09
CA LEU A 62 -8.18 -12.18 0.93
C LEU A 62 -7.93 -10.76 0.40
N VAL A 63 -7.64 -10.61 -0.89
CA VAL A 63 -7.34 -9.31 -1.51
C VAL A 63 -8.51 -8.33 -1.42
N VAL A 64 -9.73 -8.79 -1.71
CA VAL A 64 -10.93 -7.93 -1.64
C VAL A 64 -11.23 -7.47 -0.20
N ASN A 65 -10.83 -8.27 0.80
CA ASN A 65 -10.99 -7.94 2.21
C ASN A 65 -9.80 -7.17 2.81
N LEU A 66 -8.75 -6.89 2.04
CA LEU A 66 -7.64 -6.10 2.52
C LEU A 66 -8.10 -4.67 2.85
N PRO A 67 -7.60 -4.07 3.94
CA PRO A 67 -7.75 -2.63 4.13
C PRO A 67 -7.20 -1.91 2.89
N GLY A 68 -7.88 -0.83 2.48
CA GLY A 68 -7.57 0.00 1.32
C GLY A 68 -7.75 -0.64 -0.06
N PHE A 69 -8.26 -1.86 -0.18
CA PHE A 69 -8.73 -2.35 -1.48
C PHE A 69 -9.83 -1.44 -2.04
N CYS A 70 -9.62 -0.93 -3.25
CA CYS A 70 -10.42 0.14 -3.85
C CYS A 70 -10.87 -0.16 -5.29
N ASP A 71 -10.76 -1.42 -5.73
CA ASP A 71 -11.09 -1.84 -7.09
C ASP A 71 -12.37 -2.70 -7.15
N ASP A 72 -12.86 -3.00 -8.35
CA ASP A 72 -14.03 -3.86 -8.55
C ASP A 72 -13.64 -5.35 -8.40
N PRO A 73 -14.21 -6.11 -7.45
CA PRO A 73 -13.95 -7.54 -7.30
C PRO A 73 -14.24 -8.39 -8.55
N VAL A 74 -15.07 -7.90 -9.47
CA VAL A 74 -15.42 -8.59 -10.72
C VAL A 74 -14.27 -8.56 -11.73
N LEU A 75 -13.34 -7.60 -11.63
CA LEU A 75 -12.20 -7.48 -12.54
C LEU A 75 -11.12 -8.54 -12.31
N ALA A 76 -11.13 -9.22 -11.16
CA ALA A 76 -10.21 -10.30 -10.87
C ALA A 76 -10.34 -11.43 -11.90
N ASN A 77 -9.21 -11.76 -12.53
CA ASN A 77 -9.06 -12.90 -13.42
C ASN A 77 -7.87 -13.75 -12.97
N GLU A 78 -7.73 -14.95 -13.54
CA GLU A 78 -6.67 -15.89 -13.16
C GLU A 78 -5.26 -15.29 -13.31
N GLN A 79 -5.01 -14.50 -14.37
CA GLN A 79 -3.69 -13.90 -14.59
C GLN A 79 -3.33 -12.90 -13.48
N ILE A 80 -4.25 -11.99 -13.13
CA ILE A 80 -4.04 -11.02 -12.05
C ILE A 80 -3.74 -11.72 -10.73
N LEU A 81 -4.52 -12.76 -10.40
CA LEU A 81 -4.37 -13.49 -9.15
C LEU A 81 -3.05 -14.28 -9.12
N LEU A 82 -2.65 -14.87 -10.25
CA LEU A 82 -1.35 -15.53 -10.39
C LEU A 82 -0.18 -14.54 -10.28
N ASP A 83 -0.31 -13.34 -10.84
CA ASP A 83 0.73 -12.30 -10.74
C ASP A 83 0.89 -11.86 -9.28
N ILE A 84 -0.21 -11.65 -8.55
CA ILE A 84 -0.19 -11.35 -7.11
C ILE A 84 0.44 -12.51 -6.33
N GLN A 85 0.02 -13.75 -6.58
CA GLN A 85 0.54 -14.94 -5.89
C GLN A 85 2.04 -15.13 -6.14
N THR A 86 2.50 -14.86 -7.36
CA THR A 86 3.93 -14.95 -7.74
C THR A 86 4.75 -13.93 -6.98
N VAL A 87 4.33 -12.66 -6.97
CA VAL A 87 5.03 -11.61 -6.22
C VAL A 87 5.01 -11.90 -4.72
N TRP A 88 3.89 -12.39 -4.18
CA TRP A 88 3.84 -12.80 -2.78
C TRP A 88 4.80 -13.95 -2.47
N TYR A 89 4.89 -14.96 -3.34
CA TYR A 89 5.86 -16.06 -3.20
C TYR A 89 7.31 -15.57 -3.23
N GLU A 90 7.64 -14.69 -4.17
CA GLU A 90 8.97 -14.09 -4.28
C GLU A 90 9.36 -13.34 -3.01
N GLU A 91 8.50 -12.47 -2.49
CA GLU A 91 8.79 -11.69 -1.28
C GLU A 91 8.82 -12.55 0.00
N ALA A 92 7.96 -13.57 0.09
CA ALA A 92 7.92 -14.48 1.23
C ALA A 92 9.15 -15.40 1.30
N THR A 93 9.77 -15.73 0.16
CA THR A 93 10.94 -16.63 0.08
C THR A 93 12.28 -15.90 -0.06
N ALA A 94 12.27 -14.59 -0.34
CA ALA A 94 13.47 -13.76 -0.40
C ALA A 94 14.06 -13.38 0.97
N LEU A 95 13.39 -13.73 2.08
CA LEU A 95 13.80 -13.48 3.47
C LEU A 95 14.52 -14.68 4.09
#